data_AF-A0A3P7PEC4-F1
#
_entry.id   AF-A0A3P7PEC4-F1
#
_cell.length_a   1.000
_cell.length_b   1.000
_cell.length_c   1.000
_cell.angle_alpha   90.00
_cell.angle_beta   90.00
_cell.angle_gamma   90.00
#
_symmetry.space_group_name_H-M   'P 1'
#
loop_
_entity.id
_entity.type
_entity.pdbx_description
1 polymer ?
#
loop_
_entity_poly.entity_id
_entity_poly.type
_entity_poly.pdbx_seq_one_letter_code
_entity_poly.pdbx_strand_id
1 'polypeptide(L)' 'MDNRMKFTQQIALLNQMKNRQLLSDFEYEKIREYMKQKYQIGTYGMQLGKLA' A
#
# COMPACT_ATOMS: atom_id res chain seq x y z
N MET A 1 10.62 8.01 13.32
CA MET A 1 9.34 7.26 13.26
C MET A 1 9.47 6.18 12.19
N ASP A 2 9.29 4.92 12.58
CA ASP A 2 9.54 3.72 11.77
C ASP A 2 8.65 3.65 10.50
N ASN A 3 9.20 3.17 9.37
CA ASN A 3 8.47 3.11 8.10
C ASN A 3 7.28 2.14 8.15
N ARG A 4 7.34 1.07 8.97
CA ARG A 4 6.19 0.18 9.19
C ARG A 4 5.09 0.92 9.95
N MET A 5 5.46 1.74 10.93
CA MET A 5 4.48 2.54 11.67
C MET A 5 3.76 3.56 10.77
N LYS A 6 4.52 4.25 9.90
CA LYS A 6 3.94 5.16 8.89
C LYS A 6 3.03 4.40 7.91
N PHE A 7 3.45 3.21 7.44
CA PHE A 7 2.64 2.38 6.56
C PHE A 7 1.33 1.96 7.22
N THR A 8 1.36 1.46 8.46
CA THR A 8 0.16 1.03 9.18
C THR A 8 -0.84 2.18 9.36
N GLN A 9 -0.35 3.39 9.68
CA GLN A 9 -1.22 4.58 9.79
C GLN A 9 -1.88 4.94 8.46
N GLN A 10 -1.13 4.89 7.36
CA GLN A 10 -1.63 5.21 6.03
C GLN A 10 -2.64 4.17 5.52
N ILE A 11 -2.40 2.88 5.78
CA ILE A 11 -3.35 1.81 5.47
C ILE A 11 -4.63 1.91 6.30
N ALA A 12 -4.53 2.28 7.57
CA ALA A 12 -5.70 2.50 8.41
C ALA A 12 -6.59 3.62 7.85
N LEU A 13 -6.00 4.74 7.42
CA LEU A 13 -6.71 5.83 6.79
C LEU A 13 -7.36 5.39 5.46
N LEU A 14 -6.61 4.68 4.62
CA LEU A 14 -7.11 4.17 3.34
C LEU A 14 -8.32 3.22 3.52
N ASN A 15 -8.29 2.37 4.54
CA ASN A 15 -9.41 1.48 4.88
C ASN A 15 -10.64 2.26 5.35
N GLN A 16 -10.45 3.33 6.14
CA GLN A 16 -11.57 4.20 6.54
C GLN A 16 -12.21 4.88 5.32
N MET A 17 -11.40 5.34 4.36
CA MET A 17 -11.91 5.93 3.12
C MET A 17 -12.70 4.90 2.29
N LYS A 18 -12.21 3.66 2.17
CA LYS A 18 -12.93 2.57 1.51
C LYS A 18 -14.25 2.24 2.19
N ASN A 19 -14.27 2.14 3.52
CA ASN A 19 -15.50 1.86 4.28
C ASN A 19 -16.55 2.96 4.12
N ARG A 20 -16.11 4.21 3.94
CA ARG A 20 -16.99 5.35 3.63
C ARG A 20 -17.36 5.45 2.14
N GLN A 21 -16.96 4.49 1.31
CA GLN A 21 -17.17 4.48 -0.13
C GLN A 21 -16.65 5.74 -0.84
N LEU A 22 -15.62 6.39 -0.28
CA LEU A 22 -14.98 7.57 -0.86
C LEU A 22 -13.99 7.24 -1.98
N LEU A 23 -13.75 5.94 -2.20
CA LEU A 23 -12.82 5.40 -3.18
C LEU A 23 -13.51 4.22 -3.87
N SER A 24 -13.31 4.12 -5.18
CA SER A 24 -13.59 2.88 -5.90
C SER A 24 -12.62 1.76 -5.48
N ASP A 25 -13.00 0.50 -5.73
CA ASP A 25 -12.11 -0.64 -5.49
C ASP A 25 -10.79 -0.51 -6.28
N PHE A 26 -10.86 0.03 -7.50
CA PHE A 26 -9.70 0.29 -8.35
C PHE A 26 -8.74 1.32 -7.73
N GLU A 27 -9.27 2.44 -7.22
CA GLU A 27 -8.44 3.47 -6.56
C GLU A 27 -7.83 2.94 -5.26
N TYR A 28 -8.60 2.20 -4.48
CA TYR A 28 -8.10 1.56 -3.26
C TYR A 28 -6.90 0.65 -3.55
N GLU A 29 -7.00 -0.21 -4.57
CA GLU A 29 -5.92 -1.13 -4.94
C GLU A 29 -4.66 -0.39 -5.40
N LYS A 30 -4.80 0.60 -6.30
CA LYS A 30 -3.65 1.39 -6.76
C LYS A 30 -2.94 2.12 -5.62
N ILE A 31 -3.69 2.74 -4.72
CA ILE A 31 -3.11 3.47 -3.59
C ILE A 31 -2.42 2.49 -2.63
N ARG A 32 -3.02 1.32 -2.38
CA ARG A 32 -2.44 0.27 -1.54
C ARG A 32 -1.13 -0.26 -2.12
N GLU A 33 -1.06 -0.52 -3.43
CA GLU A 33 0.17 -0.94 -4.09
C GLU A 33 1.27 0.12 -4.02
N TYR A 34 0.93 1.38 -4.31
CA TYR A 34 1.85 2.50 -4.18
C TYR A 34 2.42 2.62 -2.76
N MET A 35 1.59 2.48 -1.73
CA MET A 35 2.04 2.51 -0.34
C MET A 35 3.00 1.36 -0.01
N LYS A 36 2.72 0.14 -0.48
CA LYS A 36 3.64 -1.01 -0.29
C LYS A 36 5.02 -0.74 -0.89
N GLN A 37 5.06 -0.18 -2.11
CA GLN A 37 6.32 0.18 -2.77
C GLN A 37 7.05 1.32 -2.04
N LYS A 38 6.33 2.40 -1.70
CA LYS A 38 6.88 3.58 -1.03
C LYS A 38 7.51 3.26 0.32
N TYR A 39 6.89 2.38 1.10
CA TYR A 39 7.38 1.98 2.43
C TYR A 39 8.22 0.70 2.41
N GLN A 40 8.50 0.14 1.23
CA GLN A 40 9.26 -1.11 1.05
C GLN A 40 8.70 -2.28 1.88
N ILE A 41 7.37 -2.34 2.03
CA ILE A 41 6.68 -3.37 2.80
C ILE A 41 6.36 -4.52 1.87
N GLY A 42 6.96 -5.69 2.11
CA GLY A 42 6.68 -6.91 1.33
C GLY A 42 7.22 -6.89 -0.10
N THR A 43 8.14 -5.97 -0.43
CA THR A 43 8.87 -5.93 -1.71
C THR A 43 9.93 -7.04 -1.81
N TYR A 44 9.56 -8.29 -1.49
CA TYR A 44 10.39 -9.47 -1.71
C TYR A 44 10.07 -10.17 -3.04
N GLY A 45 8.91 -9.88 -3.66
CA GLY A 45 8.51 -10.49 -4.94
C GLY A 45 8.86 -9.69 -6.20
N MET A 46 9.02 -8.37 -6.12
CA MET A 46 9.17 -7.51 -7.31
C MET A 46 10.62 -7.35 -7.82
N GLN A 47 11.61 -7.90 -7.11
CA GLN A 47 13.01 -7.95 -7.57
C GLN A 47 13.37 -9.26 -8.29
N LEU A 48 12.65 -10.36 -8.03
CA LEU A 48 12.94 -11.66 -8.65
C LEU A 48 12.47 -11.79 -10.11
N GLY A 49 11.63 -10.87 -10.60
CA GLY A 49 11.18 -10.83 -11.99
C GLY A 49 12.05 -9.98 -12.93
N LYS A 50 13.17 -9.41 -12.45
CA LYS A 50 14.08 -8.57 -13.25
C LYS A 50 15.46 -9.20 -13.50
N LEU A 51 15.60 -10.50 -13.23
CA LEU A 51 16.83 -11.29 -13.45
C LEU A 51 16.55 -12.59 -14.22
N ALA A 52 15.62 -12.55 -15.20
CA ALA A 52 15.44 -13.59 -16.19
C ALA A 52 15.57 -12.99 -17.59
#